data_AF-A0A3C0UFH7-F1
#
_entry.id   AF-A0A3C0UFH7-F1
#
_cell.length_a   1.000
_cell.length_b   1.000
_cell.length_c   1.000
_cell.angle_alpha   90.00
_cell.angle_beta   90.00
_cell.angle_gamma   90.00
#
_symmetry.space_group_name_H-M   'P 1'
#
loop_
_entity.id
_entity.type
_entity.pdbx_description
1 polymer ?
#
loop_
_entity_poly.entity_id
_entity_poly.type
_entity_poly.pdbx_seq_one_letter_code
_entity_poly.pdbx_strand_id
1 'polypeptide(L)' 'MRGDEIQVLQKLLTDAGVYSGDVDGIFGNSTYQAVQEFQRIHGLSVDGVVGKQTWGYLER' A
#
# COMPACT_ATOMS: atom_id res chain seq x y z
N MET A 1 -12.87 1.19 4.64
CA MET A 1 -11.71 0.31 4.80
C MET A 1 -11.91 -0.44 6.10
N ARG A 2 -12.24 -1.73 6.02
CA ARG A 2 -12.17 -2.61 7.20
C ARG A 2 -10.69 -2.90 7.49
N GLY A 3 -10.35 -3.19 8.74
CA GLY A 3 -8.96 -3.52 9.11
C GLY A 3 -8.38 -4.63 8.23
N ASP A 4 -9.21 -5.59 7.79
CA ASP A 4 -8.83 -6.67 6.87
C ASP A 4 -8.28 -6.16 5.52
N GLU A 5 -8.88 -5.12 4.94
CA GLU A 5 -8.41 -4.54 3.66
C GLU A 5 -7.04 -3.88 3.83
N ILE A 6 -6.80 -3.26 4.99
CA ILE A 6 -5.52 -2.60 5.28
C ILE A 6 -4.44 -3.66 5.55
N GLN A 7 -4.78 -4.77 6.20
CA GLN A 7 -3.83 -5.88 6.37
C GLN A 7 -3.42 -6.48 5.03
N VAL A 8 -4.38 -6.67 4.11
CA VAL A 8 -4.09 -7.12 2.75
C VAL A 8 -3.17 -6.12 2.04
N LEU A 9 -3.48 -4.83 2.10
CA LEU A 9 -2.63 -3.77 1.55
C LEU A 9 -1.21 -3.83 2.11
N GLN A 10 -1.06 -3.84 3.43
CA GLN A 10 0.24 -3.87 4.11
C GLN A 10 1.04 -5.09 3.68
N LYS A 11 0.41 -6.26 3.58
CA LYS A 11 1.06 -7.48 3.08
C LYS A 11 1.54 -7.33 1.64
N LEU A 12 0.69 -6.82 0.73
CA LEU A 12 1.07 -6.63 -0.67
C LEU A 12 2.19 -5.58 -0.83
N LEU A 13 2.20 -4.55 0.00
CA LEU A 13 3.29 -3.57 0.03
C LEU A 13 4.60 -4.17 0.57
N THR A 14 4.52 -5.12 1.52
CA THR A 14 5.69 -5.89 1.98
C THR A 14 6.22 -6.78 0.86
N ASP A 15 5.32 -7.47 0.15
CA ASP A 15 5.68 -8.33 -0.98
C ASP A 15 6.29 -7.53 -2.14
N ALA A 16 5.83 -6.30 -2.35
CA ALA A 16 6.41 -5.33 -3.27
C ALA A 16 7.76 -4.72 -2.79
N GLY A 17 8.20 -5.04 -1.57
CA GLY A 17 9.49 -4.62 -1.02
C GLY A 17 9.55 -3.15 -0.56
N VAL A 18 8.40 -2.48 -0.44
CA VAL A 18 8.31 -1.05 -0.09
C VAL A 18 7.77 -0.80 1.32
N TYR A 19 7.30 -1.84 2.00
CA TYR A 19 6.80 -1.76 3.38
C TYR A 19 7.55 -2.72 4.31
N SER A 20 7.90 -2.22 5.48
CA SER A 20 8.63 -2.95 6.54
C SER A 20 8.00 -2.80 7.91
N GLY A 21 6.77 -2.26 7.98
CA GLY A 21 6.01 -2.12 9.23
C GLY A 21 5.15 -3.34 9.56
N ASP A 22 4.45 -3.26 10.68
CA ASP A 22 3.55 -4.32 11.14
C ASP A 22 2.28 -4.41 10.29
N VAL A 23 1.82 -5.64 10.01
CA VAL A 23 0.54 -5.90 9.33
C VAL A 23 -0.59 -5.88 10.36
N ASP A 24 -0.81 -4.71 10.96
CA ASP A 24 -1.76 -4.48 12.05
C ASP A 24 -3.17 -4.07 11.59
N GLY A 25 -3.34 -3.81 10.28
CA GLY A 25 -4.59 -3.31 9.73
C GLY A 25 -4.86 -1.84 9.99
N ILE A 26 -3.85 -1.07 10.40
CA ILE A 26 -3.93 0.36 10.68
C ILE A 26 -3.23 1.12 9.54
N PHE A 27 -3.99 2.01 8.89
CA PHE A 27 -3.44 2.89 7.87
C PHE A 27 -2.72 4.06 8.56
N GLY A 28 -1.49 3.81 9.01
CA GLY A 28 -0.63 4.80 9.65
C GLY A 28 0.35 5.47 8.67
N ASN A 29 1.22 6.32 9.21
CA ASN A 29 2.23 7.03 8.41
C ASN A 29 3.14 6.08 7.62
N SER A 30 3.55 4.95 8.21
CA SER A 30 4.39 3.96 7.53
C SER A 30 3.69 3.33 6.32
N THR A 31 2.39 3.01 6.45
CA THR A 31 1.60 2.46 5.33
C THR A 31 1.40 3.52 4.25
N TYR A 32 1.11 4.77 4.64
CA TYR A 32 1.00 5.88 3.71
C TYR A 32 2.28 6.10 2.89
N GLN A 33 3.45 6.11 3.55
CA GLN A 33 4.74 6.26 2.87
C GLN A 33 5.03 5.09 1.91
N ALA A 34 4.71 3.86 2.31
CA ALA A 34 4.86 2.71 1.43
C ALA A 34 3.94 2.76 0.21
N VAL A 35 2.70 3.25 0.35
CA VAL A 35 1.80 3.49 -0.78
C VAL A 35 2.39 4.52 -1.73
N GLN A 36 2.92 5.63 -1.22
CA GLN A 36 3.55 6.65 -2.07
C GLN A 36 4.78 6.09 -2.81
N GLU A 37 5.61 5.32 -2.13
CA GLU A 37 6.78 4.69 -2.74
C GLU A 37 6.40 3.67 -3.80
N PHE A 38 5.39 2.83 -3.53
CA PHE A 38 4.80 1.92 -4.51
C PHE A 38 4.32 2.68 -5.76
N GLN A 39 3.51 3.72 -5.54
CA GLN A 39 3.01 4.56 -6.62
C GLN A 39 4.15 5.17 -7.45
N ARG A 40 5.22 5.64 -6.80
CA ARG A 40 6.40 6.20 -7.45
C ARG A 40 7.14 5.19 -8.32
N ILE A 41 7.36 3.98 -7.82
CA ILE A 41 8.07 2.90 -8.54
C ILE A 41 7.29 2.44 -9.77
N HIS A 42 5.95 2.40 -9.67
CA HIS A 42 5.07 1.96 -10.74
C HIS A 42 4.58 3.09 -11.67
N GLY A 43 5.06 4.33 -11.48
CA GLY A 43 4.69 5.48 -12.32
C GLY A 43 3.23 5.92 -12.19
N LEU A 44 2.61 5.64 -11.05
CA LEU A 44 1.25 6.08 -10.71
C LEU A 44 1.27 7.51 -10.14
N SER A 45 0.08 8.11 -10.01
CA SER A 45 -0.05 9.35 -9.24
C SER A 45 0.33 9.10 -7.77
N VAL A 46 1.26 9.89 -7.24
CA VAL A 46 1.82 9.72 -5.89
C VAL A 46 1.00 10.53 -4.88
N ASP A 47 -0.25 10.14 -4.69
CA ASP A 47 -1.20 10.79 -3.77
C ASP A 47 -1.30 10.08 -2.41
N GLY A 48 -0.68 8.90 -2.27
CA GLY A 48 -0.77 8.07 -1.07
C GLY A 48 -2.16 7.47 -0.83
N VAL A 49 -3.06 7.58 -1.81
CA VAL A 49 -4.42 7.06 -1.77
C VAL A 49 -4.48 5.74 -2.53
N VAL A 50 -4.95 4.69 -1.85
CA VAL A 50 -5.09 3.36 -2.47
C VAL A 50 -6.41 3.27 -3.24
N GLY A 51 -6.42 3.87 -4.43
CA GLY A 51 -7.53 3.80 -5.38
C GLY A 51 -7.51 2.53 -6.24
N LYS A 52 -8.49 2.39 -7.14
CA LYS A 52 -8.60 1.21 -8.04
C LYS A 52 -7.34 0.94 -8.87
N GLN A 53 -6.63 1.99 -9.28
CA GLN A 53 -5.37 1.85 -10.02
C GLN A 53 -4.28 1.25 -9.14
N THR A 54 -4.10 1.75 -7.93
CA THR A 54 -3.11 1.22 -6.98
C THR A 54 -3.43 -0.23 -6.62
N TRP A 55 -4.70 -0.55 -6.33
CA TRP A 55 -5.13 -1.93 -6.09
C TRP A 55 -4.86 -2.86 -7.27
N GLY A 56 -5.19 -2.44 -8.50
CA GLY A 56 -4.94 -3.24 -9.69
C GLY A 56 -3.45 -3.49 -10.01
N TYR A 57 -2.54 -2.70 -9.42
CA TYR A 57 -1.10 -2.98 -9.49
C TYR A 57 -0.61 -3.88 -8.35
N LEU A 58 -1.21 -3.77 -7.15
CA LEU A 58 -0.87 -4.60 -6.00
C LEU A 58 -1.37 -6.06 -6.15
N GLU A 59 -2.49 -6.27 -6.84
CA GLU A 59 -3.12 -7.59 -7.02
C GLU A 59 -2.61 -8.36 -8.27
N ARG A 60 -1.59 -7.84 -8.95
CA ARG A 60 -1.06 -8.39 -10.20
C ARG A 60 0.12 -9.33 -9.98
#